data_AF-A0A0F9S1D0-F1
#
_entry.id   AF-A0A0F9S1D0-F1
#
_cell.length_a   1.000
_cell.length_b   1.000
_cell.length_c   1.000
_cell.angle_alpha   90.00
_cell.angle_beta   90.00
_cell.angle_gamma   90.00
#
_symmetry.space_group_name_H-M   'P 1'
#
loop_
_entity.id
_entity.type
_entity.pdbx_description
1 polymer ?
#
loop_
_entity_poly.entity_id
_entity_poly.type
_entity_poly.pdbx_seq_one_letter_code
_entity_poly.pdbx_strand_id
1 'polypeptide(L)'
;MRIWSLDEILKTENLGNEKYVRVEEIERLNSWVNDLQAGMYVNCVYCGHRYGAETEVPASMADVLKEHIEQCPEHPLFEARQEI
;
A
#
# COMPACT_ATOMS: atom_id res chain seq x y z
N MET A 1 -4.85 -7.54 33.99
CA MET A 1 -4.33 -6.36 33.28
C MET A 1 -5.13 -6.23 32.00
N ARG A 2 -6.00 -5.20 31.90
CA ARG A 2 -6.85 -5.01 30.72
C ARG A 2 -6.03 -4.22 29.70
N ILE A 3 -5.74 -4.82 28.54
CA ILE A 3 -5.13 -4.11 27.41
C ILE A 3 -6.29 -3.41 26.71
N TRP A 4 -6.27 -2.09 26.71
CA TRP A 4 -7.29 -1.27 26.07
C TRP A 4 -7.04 -1.30 24.57
N SER A 5 -8.10 -1.40 23.77
CA SER A 5 -7.95 -1.23 22.32
C SER A 5 -7.57 0.22 22.00
N LEU A 6 -6.91 0.44 20.85
CA LEU A 6 -6.59 1.80 20.40
C LEU A 6 -7.86 2.67 20.34
N ASP A 7 -8.98 2.10 19.89
CA ASP A 7 -10.29 2.78 19.87
C ASP A 7 -10.78 3.23 21.25
N GLU A 8 -10.54 2.43 22.29
CA GLU A 8 -10.94 2.77 23.65
C GLU A 8 -10.07 3.92 24.21
N ILE A 9 -8.77 3.92 23.91
CA ILE A 9 -7.85 4.99 24.32
C ILE A 9 -8.21 6.32 23.63
N LEU A 10 -8.45 6.29 22.32
CA LEU A 10 -8.74 7.47 21.53
C LEU A 10 -10.09 8.12 21.87
N LYS A 11 -11.08 7.32 22.32
CA LYS A 11 -12.38 7.84 22.80
C LYS A 11 -12.27 8.52 24.15
N THR A 12 -11.36 8.07 25.03
CA THR A 12 -11.19 8.68 26.36
C THR A 12 -10.47 10.03 26.33
N GLU A 13 -9.63 10.29 25.33
CA GLU A 13 -8.81 11.52 25.27
C GLU A 13 -9.46 12.71 24.53
N ASN A 14 -10.70 12.58 24.03
CA ASN A 14 -11.45 13.67 23.37
C ASN A 14 -10.63 14.37 22.25
N LEU A 15 -9.85 13.56 21.52
CA LEU A 15 -8.92 14.04 20.52
C LEU A 15 -9.69 14.47 19.28
N GLY A 16 -9.53 15.73 18.87
CA GLY A 16 -10.21 16.28 17.70
C GLY A 16 -9.98 15.45 16.43
N ASN A 17 -10.93 15.50 15.50
CA ASN A 17 -11.00 14.70 14.26
C ASN A 17 -9.65 14.55 13.52
N GLU A 18 -8.79 15.56 13.54
CA GLU A 18 -7.46 15.52 12.90
C GLU A 18 -6.50 14.48 13.51
N LYS A 19 -6.57 14.22 14.81
CA LYS A 19 -5.73 13.19 15.45
C LYS A 19 -6.28 11.78 15.20
N TYR A 20 -7.59 11.62 15.05
CA TYR A 20 -8.22 10.37 14.60
C TYR A 20 -7.81 10.00 13.17
N VAL A 21 -7.90 10.95 12.23
CA VAL A 21 -7.48 10.75 10.83
C VAL A 21 -6.02 10.31 10.73
N ARG A 22 -5.14 10.83 11.60
CA ARG A 22 -3.72 10.40 11.64
C ARG A 22 -3.53 8.96 12.11
N VAL A 23 -4.38 8.46 13.01
CA VAL A 23 -4.28 7.06 13.47
C VAL A 23 -4.73 6.11 12.38
N GLU A 24 -5.87 6.39 11.74
CA GLU A 24 -6.39 5.57 10.63
C GLU A 24 -5.36 5.48 9.48
N GLU A 25 -4.69 6.59 9.16
CA GLU A 25 -3.65 6.59 8.14
C GLU A 25 -2.40 5.79 8.58
N ILE A 26 -2.01 5.87 9.86
CA ILE A 26 -0.91 5.04 10.40
C ILE A 26 -1.26 3.54 10.31
N GLU A 27 -2.49 3.15 10.62
CA GLU A 27 -2.92 1.76 10.52
C GLU A 27 -2.93 1.26 9.07
N ARG A 28 -3.43 2.08 8.14
CA ARG A 28 -3.38 1.80 6.70
C ARG A 28 -1.93 1.63 6.22
N LEU A 29 -1.03 2.52 6.62
CA LEU A 29 0.39 2.46 6.25
C LEU A 29 1.09 1.23 6.84
N ASN A 30 0.82 0.88 8.10
CA ASN A 30 1.38 -0.31 8.73
C ASN A 30 0.89 -1.60 8.05
N SER A 31 -0.39 -1.67 7.70
CA SER A 31 -0.95 -2.78 6.92
C SER A 31 -0.25 -2.91 5.57
N TRP A 32 -0.03 -1.78 4.88
CA TRP A 32 0.69 -1.75 3.62
C TRP A 32 2.16 -2.21 3.74
N VAL A 33 2.87 -1.81 4.80
CA VAL A 33 4.23 -2.27 5.07
C VAL A 33 4.28 -3.78 5.34
N ASN A 34 3.32 -4.31 6.10
CA ASN A 34 3.24 -5.75 6.35
C ASN A 34 2.99 -6.54 5.06
N ASP A 35 2.12 -6.05 4.17
CA ASP A 35 1.86 -6.67 2.86
C ASP A 35 3.10 -6.67 1.95
N LEU A 36 3.87 -5.58 1.97
CA LEU A 36 5.15 -5.46 1.27
C LEU A 36 6.19 -6.46 1.78
N GLN A 37 6.27 -6.65 3.09
CA GLN A 37 7.27 -7.50 3.74
C GLN A 37 6.91 -9.00 3.72
N ALA A 38 5.62 -9.34 3.59
CA ALA A 38 5.15 -10.72 3.53
C ALA A 38 5.60 -11.47 2.27
N GLY A 39 6.05 -10.76 1.22
CA GLY A 39 6.55 -11.36 -0.02
C GLY A 39 5.51 -12.13 -0.84
N MET A 40 4.23 -12.06 -0.45
CA MET A 40 3.11 -12.72 -1.14
C MET A 40 2.49 -11.87 -2.26
N TYR A 41 2.88 -10.60 -2.35
CA TYR A 41 2.37 -9.65 -3.32
C TYR A 41 3.53 -8.92 -4.01
N VAL A 42 3.38 -8.72 -5.31
CA VAL A 42 4.25 -7.82 -6.07
C VAL A 42 3.46 -6.55 -6.37
N ASN A 43 4.04 -5.38 -6.11
CA ASN A 43 3.33 -4.12 -6.23
C ASN A 43 4.15 -3.02 -6.91
N CYS A 44 3.42 -2.05 -7.45
CA CYS A 44 4.00 -0.78 -7.90
C CYS A 44 3.96 0.21 -6.72
N VAL A 45 5.14 0.66 -6.30
CA VAL A 45 5.30 1.56 -5.15
C VAL A 45 4.76 2.98 -5.40
N TYR A 46 4.56 3.33 -6.67
CA TYR A 46 4.15 4.68 -7.06
C TYR A 46 2.62 4.82 -7.08
N CYS A 47 1.91 3.97 -7.81
CA CYS A 47 0.44 4.01 -7.90
C CYS A 47 -0.27 3.08 -6.89
N GLY A 48 0.48 2.23 -6.17
CA GLY A 48 -0.07 1.28 -5.20
C GLY A 48 -0.74 0.04 -5.79
N HIS A 49 -0.65 -0.20 -7.10
CA HIS A 49 -1.21 -1.40 -7.75
C HIS A 49 -0.58 -2.68 -7.21
N ARG A 50 -1.38 -3.74 -7.01
CA ARG A 50 -0.95 -5.00 -6.39
C ARG A 50 -1.36 -6.22 -7.21
N TYR A 51 -0.41 -7.14 -7.39
CA TYR A 51 -0.61 -8.48 -7.93
C TYR A 51 -0.50 -9.49 -6.79
N GLY A 52 -1.40 -10.47 -6.73
CA GLY A 52 -1.57 -11.34 -5.56
C GLY A 52 -1.57 -12.83 -5.86
N ALA A 53 -1.75 -13.63 -4.80
CA ALA A 53 -1.66 -15.09 -4.84
C ALA A 53 -2.76 -15.77 -5.67
N GLU A 54 -3.89 -15.10 -5.93
CA GLU A 54 -5.06 -15.67 -6.61
C GLU A 54 -5.14 -15.33 -8.11
N THR A 55 -4.25 -14.47 -8.61
CA THR A 55 -4.11 -14.32 -10.06
C THR A 55 -3.35 -15.53 -10.58
N GLU A 56 -4.02 -16.39 -11.35
CA GLU A 56 -3.35 -17.38 -12.18
C GLU A 56 -2.47 -16.63 -13.17
N VAL A 57 -1.20 -16.45 -12.84
CA VAL A 57 -0.25 -15.76 -13.71
C VAL A 57 0.61 -16.79 -14.45
N PRO A 58 0.51 -16.90 -15.79
CA PRO A 58 1.36 -17.80 -16.58
C PRO A 58 2.84 -17.38 -16.66
N ALA A 59 3.15 -16.16 -16.23
CA ALA A 59 4.47 -15.53 -16.23
C ALA A 59 4.95 -15.26 -14.79
N SER A 60 6.25 -15.04 -14.60
CA SER A 60 6.76 -14.70 -13.26
C SER A 60 6.10 -13.40 -12.77
N MET A 61 5.81 -13.27 -11.48
CA MET A 61 5.19 -12.06 -10.91
C MET A 61 5.99 -10.77 -11.21
N ALA A 62 7.29 -10.92 -11.49
CA ALA A 62 8.15 -9.83 -11.95
C ALA A 62 7.82 -9.34 -13.37
N ASP A 63 7.43 -10.22 -14.27
CA ASP A 63 7.07 -9.86 -15.66
C ASP A 63 5.76 -9.06 -15.71
N VAL A 64 4.78 -9.47 -14.90
CA VAL A 64 3.51 -8.74 -14.77
C VAL A 64 3.72 -7.35 -14.16
N LEU A 65 4.55 -7.24 -13.13
CA LEU A 65 4.91 -5.94 -12.59
C LEU A 65 5.62 -5.08 -13.63
N LYS A 66 6.49 -5.67 -14.44
CA LYS A 66 7.20 -4.95 -15.50
C LYS A 66 6.21 -4.35 -16.50
N GLU A 67 5.24 -5.14 -16.98
CA GLU A 67 4.19 -4.67 -17.89
C GLU A 67 3.39 -3.51 -17.30
N HIS A 68 3.04 -3.59 -16.01
CA HIS A 68 2.40 -2.50 -15.30
C HIS A 68 3.26 -1.22 -15.29
N ILE A 69 4.52 -1.34 -14.91
CA ILE A 69 5.47 -0.22 -14.82
C ILE A 69 5.61 0.52 -16.15
N GLU A 70 5.54 -0.20 -17.29
CA GLU A 70 5.62 0.41 -18.61
C GLU A 70 4.46 1.36 -18.94
N GLN A 71 3.31 1.15 -18.31
CA GLN A 71 2.07 1.90 -18.58
C GLN A 71 1.62 2.76 -17.39
N CYS A 72 2.28 2.65 -16.24
CA CYS A 72 1.90 3.31 -15.00
C CYS A 72 2.13 4.84 -15.08
N PRO A 73 1.08 5.68 -15.11
CA PRO A 73 1.22 7.14 -15.26
C PRO A 73 1.99 7.81 -14.11
N GLU A 74 1.91 7.21 -12.92
CA GLU A 74 2.58 7.71 -11.71
C GLU A 74 4.04 7.20 -11.60
N HIS A 75 4.49 6.36 -12.54
CA HIS A 75 5.86 5.84 -12.51
C HIS A 75 6.82 6.84 -13.18
N PRO A 76 8.01 7.11 -12.60
CA PRO A 76 9.01 8.00 -13.23
C PRO A 76 9.47 7.59 -14.63
N LEU A 77 9.20 6.34 -15.03
CA LEU A 77 9.52 5.83 -16.38
C LEU A 77 8.51 6.28 -17.42
N PHE A 78 7.29 6.59 -17.00
CA PHE A 78 6.23 7.05 -17.90
C PHE A 78 6.57 8.42 -18.47
N GLU A 79 6.96 9.37 -17.62
CA GLU A 79 7.42 10.70 -18.04
C GLU A 79 8.64 10.61 -18.96
N ALA A 80 9.65 9.81 -18.58
CA ALA A 80 10.87 9.65 -19.37
C ALA A 80 10.65 9.08 -20.79
N ARG A 81 9.54 8.37 -21.04
CA ARG A 81 9.18 7.87 -22.39
C ARG A 81 8.45 8.92 -23.24
N GLN A 82 7.78 9.90 -22.63
CA GLN A 82 7.07 10.96 -23.36
C GLN A 82 8.01 12.03 -23.91
N GLU A 83 9.25 12.08 -23.42
CA GLU A 83 10.28 13.06 -23.83
C GLU A 83 11.12 12.61 -25.05
N ILE A 84 10.80 11.45 -25.65
CA ILE A 84 11.46 10.88 -26.83
C ILE A 84 10.63 11.13 -28.09
#